data_AF-A0A9X9WYY6-F1
#
_entry.id   AF-A0A9X9WYY6-F1
#
_cell.length_a   1.000
_cell.length_b   1.000
_cell.length_c   1.000
_cell.angle_alpha   90.00
_cell.angle_beta   90.00
_cell.angle_gamma   90.00
#
_symmetry.space_group_name_H-M   'P 1'
#
loop_
_entity.id
_entity.type
_entity.pdbx_description
1 polymer ?
#
loop_
_entity_poly.entity_id
_entity_poly.type
_entity_poly.pdbx_seq_one_letter_code
_entity_poly.pdbx_strand_id
1 'polypeptide(L)'
;MMSRRALLAAPALLAAPAVAQAQSLAIRQDDQVAAGWTRGVLIRWGDRVTFDAVAWNPVQPSADQAAAQFGWDARMIAVVPTPGAADGIPRALLVVGHPTVEARMAFPGGRDNPGIAGAMQGASLLNLEKSSGAWKVVDGGYQNRRLTATTLCRLGAEGGPATGIVGVTGGCATPWGSVLLAEGAAALWRGRLPGLDAGTSGLVTEVDPSDPGSVPVKRAELGRFGAVDAAAALAADGRAVVWLVDGRQGGFLYRFVSDGTAGATALDAGRMTAARIEGGSLRWLPLAEGDPLAAARSAGATGFDRPAGLAFDAARKRLCLAVNGGAGRVLEFRAAAGDAASETGVAEVLLQGREAPPAERGGQASAAPA
;
A
#
# COMPACT_ATOMS: atom_id res chain seq x y z
N MET A 1 10.97 -26.71 10.92
CA MET A 1 9.75 -26.05 11.44
C MET A 1 10.16 -24.79 12.17
N MET A 2 10.00 -23.63 11.52
CA MET A 2 10.36 -22.32 12.08
C MET A 2 9.26 -21.88 13.04
N SER A 3 9.60 -21.60 14.29
CA SER A 3 8.65 -21.09 15.29
C SER A 3 8.37 -19.61 15.03
N ARG A 4 7.07 -19.26 14.94
CA ARG A 4 6.51 -17.91 14.72
C ARG A 4 6.96 -16.84 15.74
N ARG A 5 7.68 -17.21 16.81
CA ARG A 5 8.12 -16.29 17.88
C ARG A 5 9.31 -15.38 17.52
N ALA A 6 9.98 -15.58 16.38
CA ALA A 6 11.18 -14.81 16.03
C ALA A 6 10.92 -13.43 15.39
N LEU A 7 9.69 -13.10 15.01
CA LEU A 7 9.36 -11.82 14.35
C LEU A 7 9.30 -10.62 15.31
N LEU A 8 9.27 -10.83 16.62
CA LEU A 8 9.12 -9.76 17.62
C LEU A 8 10.44 -9.03 17.96
N ALA A 9 11.59 -9.47 17.43
CA ALA A 9 12.91 -8.86 17.70
C ALA A 9 13.43 -7.93 16.58
N ALA A 10 12.55 -7.50 15.66
CA ALA A 10 12.94 -6.78 14.45
C ALA A 10 13.24 -5.26 14.53
N PRO A 11 13.05 -4.49 15.63
CA PRO A 11 13.13 -3.03 15.53
C PRO A 11 14.56 -2.49 15.37
N ALA A 12 15.61 -3.29 15.61
CA ALA A 12 17.00 -2.81 15.55
C ALA A 12 17.60 -2.77 14.13
N LEU A 13 17.08 -3.55 13.17
CA LEU A 13 17.69 -3.69 11.83
C LEU A 13 17.38 -2.50 10.89
N LEU A 14 16.33 -1.74 11.20
CA LEU A 14 15.90 -0.54 10.49
C LEU A 14 15.98 0.72 11.36
N ALA A 15 16.69 0.67 12.50
CA ALA A 15 16.84 1.82 13.37
C ALA A 15 17.46 2.98 12.59
N ALA A 16 16.62 3.94 12.20
CA ALA A 16 17.08 5.24 11.78
C ALA A 16 17.82 5.86 12.98
N PRO A 17 18.93 6.59 12.76
CA PRO A 17 19.43 7.47 13.81
C PRO A 17 18.26 8.33 14.30
N ALA A 18 18.19 8.56 15.62
CA ALA A 18 17.18 9.40 16.25
C ALA A 18 16.91 10.60 15.34
N VAL A 19 15.66 10.75 14.88
CA VAL A 19 15.28 11.74 13.87
C VAL A 19 15.80 13.10 14.32
N ALA A 20 16.92 13.52 13.72
CA ALA A 20 17.43 14.87 13.85
C ALA A 20 16.32 15.81 13.38
N GLN A 21 16.17 16.96 14.06
CA GLN A 21 15.18 18.00 13.77
C GLN A 21 14.81 18.07 12.29
N ALA A 22 13.51 18.07 12.00
CA ALA A 22 13.00 18.22 10.64
C ALA A 22 13.67 19.43 9.96
N GLN A 23 14.51 19.17 8.96
CA GLN A 23 15.13 20.22 8.16
C GLN A 23 14.13 20.61 7.07
N SER A 24 13.66 21.85 7.09
CA SER A 24 12.83 22.37 6.02
C SER A 24 13.70 22.70 4.82
N LEU A 25 13.37 22.13 3.67
CA LEU A 25 13.98 22.45 2.38
C LEU A 25 13.06 23.39 1.60
N ALA A 26 13.64 24.33 0.88
CA ALA A 26 12.90 25.15 -0.06
C ALA A 26 12.38 24.28 -1.22
N ILE A 27 11.14 24.49 -1.65
CA ILE A 27 10.60 23.84 -2.86
C ILE A 27 11.40 24.33 -4.05
N ARG A 28 11.99 23.40 -4.81
CA ARG A 28 12.75 23.67 -6.03
C ARG A 28 12.38 22.66 -7.09
N GLN A 29 12.72 22.98 -8.34
CA GLN A 29 12.45 22.12 -9.49
C GLN A 29 13.42 20.92 -9.53
N ASP A 30 14.63 21.07 -8.99
CA ASP A 30 15.63 20.03 -8.88
C ASP A 30 15.52 19.26 -7.56
N ASP A 31 15.88 17.98 -7.59
CA ASP A 31 15.87 17.13 -6.38
C ASP A 31 17.06 17.47 -5.47
N GLN A 32 16.78 17.65 -4.17
CA GLN A 32 17.75 18.05 -3.15
C GLN A 32 17.58 17.22 -1.89
N VAL A 33 18.71 16.94 -1.23
CA VAL A 33 18.75 16.22 0.05
C VAL A 33 19.15 17.16 1.17
N ALA A 34 18.58 16.93 2.35
CA ALA A 34 18.92 17.68 3.56
C ALA A 34 20.40 17.51 3.94
N ALA A 35 20.96 18.49 4.67
CA ALA A 35 22.35 18.43 5.09
C ALA A 35 22.58 17.20 5.98
N GLY A 36 23.64 16.43 5.67
CA GLY A 36 23.96 15.17 6.35
C GLY A 36 23.25 13.94 5.77
N TRP A 37 22.43 14.10 4.72
CA TRP A 37 21.75 13.00 4.04
C TRP A 37 22.34 12.74 2.65
N THR A 38 22.34 11.47 2.25
CA THR A 38 22.68 11.03 0.89
C THR A 38 21.52 10.25 0.30
N ARG A 39 21.34 10.33 -1.02
CA ARG A 39 20.39 9.50 -1.77
C ARG A 39 21.14 8.55 -2.69
N GLY A 40 20.56 7.36 -2.88
CA GLY A 40 21.03 6.37 -3.84
C GLY A 40 19.84 5.73 -4.55
N VAL A 41 20.10 5.13 -5.71
CA VAL A 41 19.10 4.35 -6.43
C VAL A 41 19.15 2.91 -5.94
N LEU A 42 18.03 2.41 -5.41
CA LEU A 42 17.91 1.01 -4.99
C LEU A 42 17.54 0.09 -6.17
N ILE A 43 16.53 0.50 -6.94
CA ILE A 43 16.02 -0.22 -8.12
C ILE A 43 15.30 0.79 -9.03
N ARG A 44 15.24 0.51 -10.34
CA ARG A 44 14.60 1.34 -11.37
C ARG A 44 13.52 0.54 -12.10
N TRP A 45 12.56 1.25 -12.70
CA TRP A 45 11.65 0.65 -13.66
C TRP A 45 12.45 -0.08 -14.75
N GLY A 46 12.09 -1.34 -14.98
CA GLY A 46 12.77 -2.19 -15.96
C GLY A 46 13.91 -3.04 -15.41
N ASP A 47 14.39 -2.78 -14.19
CA ASP A 47 15.39 -3.65 -13.57
C ASP A 47 14.82 -5.06 -13.36
N ARG A 48 15.68 -6.08 -13.40
CA ARG A 48 15.28 -7.48 -13.24
C ARG A 48 14.67 -7.73 -11.85
N VAL A 49 13.58 -8.48 -11.81
CA VAL A 49 13.00 -9.01 -10.55
C VAL A 49 13.08 -10.53 -10.53
N THR A 50 12.51 -11.20 -11.53
CA THR A 50 12.60 -12.66 -11.62
C THR A 50 13.97 -13.08 -12.13
N PHE A 51 14.47 -14.23 -11.68
CA PHE A 51 15.83 -14.68 -12.03
C PHE A 51 16.01 -14.93 -13.54
N ASP A 52 14.93 -15.20 -14.26
CA ASP A 52 14.86 -15.49 -15.69
C ASP A 52 14.51 -14.26 -16.55
N ALA A 53 14.38 -13.07 -15.96
CA ALA A 53 14.04 -11.88 -16.73
C ALA A 53 15.12 -11.58 -17.78
N VAL A 54 14.67 -11.43 -19.03
CA VAL A 54 15.52 -10.95 -20.13
C VAL A 54 15.78 -9.44 -19.99
N ALA A 55 16.77 -8.93 -20.72
CA ALA A 55 17.12 -7.52 -20.67
C ALA A 55 15.94 -6.62 -21.09
N TRP A 56 15.72 -5.54 -20.34
CA TRP A 56 14.66 -4.59 -20.63
C TRP A 56 14.94 -3.75 -21.88
N ASN A 57 13.95 -3.60 -22.74
CA ASN A 57 13.99 -2.65 -23.85
C ASN A 57 12.82 -1.65 -23.78
N PRO A 58 13.02 -0.44 -23.24
CA PRO A 58 11.95 0.55 -23.16
C PRO A 58 11.53 1.11 -24.54
N VAL A 59 12.33 0.90 -25.60
CA VAL A 59 12.01 1.32 -26.98
C VAL A 59 11.12 0.29 -27.68
N GLN A 60 11.18 -0.98 -27.28
CA GLN A 60 10.33 -2.04 -27.80
C GLN A 60 9.91 -2.98 -26.66
N PRO A 61 9.06 -2.49 -25.73
CA PRO A 61 8.68 -3.28 -24.57
C PRO A 61 7.77 -4.44 -24.99
N SER A 62 7.92 -5.59 -24.33
CA SER A 62 6.97 -6.71 -24.42
C SER A 62 6.28 -6.98 -23.09
N ALA A 63 5.14 -7.68 -23.14
CA ALA A 63 4.42 -8.09 -21.92
C ALA A 63 5.25 -9.06 -21.09
N ASP A 64 5.97 -9.98 -21.72
CA ASP A 64 6.81 -10.98 -21.04
C ASP A 64 7.98 -10.32 -20.29
N GLN A 65 8.66 -9.35 -20.93
CA GLN A 65 9.67 -8.51 -20.27
C GLN A 65 9.05 -7.75 -19.09
N ALA A 66 7.95 -7.06 -19.34
CA ALA A 66 7.29 -6.24 -18.35
C ALA A 66 6.80 -7.06 -17.14
N ALA A 67 6.41 -8.32 -17.32
CA ALA A 67 5.96 -9.22 -16.25
C ALA A 67 7.10 -9.76 -15.36
N ALA A 68 8.35 -9.70 -15.84
CA ALA A 68 9.53 -10.23 -15.15
C ALA A 68 10.39 -9.15 -14.45
N GLN A 69 10.14 -7.88 -14.75
CA GLN A 69 10.95 -6.73 -14.32
C GLN A 69 10.26 -5.86 -13.27
N PHE A 70 10.95 -4.90 -12.67
CA PHE A 70 10.38 -3.96 -11.73
C PHE A 70 9.39 -3.02 -12.44
N GLY A 71 8.20 -2.89 -11.85
CA GLY A 71 7.06 -2.23 -12.47
C GLY A 71 7.15 -0.69 -12.52
N TRP A 72 6.14 -0.09 -13.13
CA TRP A 72 6.01 1.37 -13.28
C TRP A 72 5.39 2.03 -12.03
N ASP A 73 5.65 3.33 -11.81
CA ASP A 73 5.05 4.16 -10.73
C ASP A 73 5.14 3.53 -9.33
N ALA A 74 6.37 3.22 -8.90
CA ALA A 74 6.63 2.52 -7.65
C ALA A 74 6.03 3.22 -6.41
N ARG A 75 5.26 2.47 -5.62
CA ARG A 75 4.74 2.85 -4.30
C ARG A 75 5.24 1.87 -3.25
N MET A 76 6.01 2.35 -2.27
CA MET A 76 6.46 1.49 -1.18
C MET A 76 5.26 1.09 -0.33
N ILE A 77 5.04 -0.22 -0.18
CA ILE A 77 3.93 -0.78 0.61
C ILE A 77 4.43 -1.26 1.98
N ALA A 78 5.54 -1.99 1.97
CA ALA A 78 6.09 -2.57 3.19
C ALA A 78 7.60 -2.80 3.08
N VAL A 79 8.28 -2.66 4.22
CA VAL A 79 9.60 -3.24 4.45
C VAL A 79 9.45 -4.26 5.57
N VAL A 80 9.69 -5.53 5.26
CA VAL A 80 9.55 -6.66 6.19
C VAL A 80 10.95 -7.16 6.55
N PRO A 81 11.45 -6.89 7.77
CA PRO A 81 12.73 -7.43 8.21
C PRO A 81 12.71 -8.96 8.19
N THR A 82 13.79 -9.57 7.70
CA THR A 82 13.93 -11.02 7.78
C THR A 82 14.78 -11.40 9.00
N PRO A 83 14.57 -12.60 9.59
CA PRO A 83 15.40 -13.06 10.69
C PRO A 83 16.89 -13.05 10.32
N GLY A 84 17.75 -12.66 11.26
CA GLY A 84 19.19 -12.62 11.04
C GLY A 84 19.74 -13.97 10.59
N ALA A 85 20.54 -13.97 9.52
CA ALA A 85 21.28 -15.15 9.09
C ALA A 85 22.61 -15.26 9.86
N ALA A 86 23.22 -16.44 9.82
CA ALA A 86 24.47 -16.72 10.54
C ALA A 86 25.66 -15.84 10.10
N ASP A 87 25.59 -15.25 8.91
CA ASP A 87 26.62 -14.35 8.38
C ASP A 87 26.54 -12.91 8.95
N GLY A 88 25.53 -12.60 9.76
CA GLY A 88 25.35 -11.29 10.37
C GLY A 88 24.96 -10.18 9.38
N ILE A 89 24.66 -10.51 8.12
CA ILE A 89 24.25 -9.52 7.11
C ILE A 89 22.76 -9.19 7.31
N PRO A 90 22.41 -7.90 7.58
CA PRO A 90 21.02 -7.48 7.66
C PRO A 90 20.29 -7.71 6.35
N ARG A 91 19.10 -8.30 6.43
CA ARG A 91 18.24 -8.57 5.28
C ARG A 91 16.81 -8.12 5.53
N ALA A 92 16.11 -7.77 4.46
CA ALA A 92 14.72 -7.37 4.49
C ALA A 92 14.04 -7.71 3.15
N LEU A 93 12.72 -7.74 3.16
CA LEU A 93 11.89 -7.80 1.97
C LEU A 93 11.25 -6.43 1.76
N LEU A 94 11.41 -5.88 0.56
CA LEU A 94 10.73 -4.67 0.13
C LEU A 94 9.56 -5.06 -0.77
N VAL A 95 8.36 -4.65 -0.41
CA VAL A 95 7.15 -4.84 -1.21
C VAL A 95 6.73 -3.51 -1.80
N VAL A 96 6.58 -3.47 -3.11
CA VAL A 96 6.27 -2.28 -3.89
C VAL A 96 5.03 -2.52 -4.73
N GLY A 97 4.07 -1.60 -4.66
CA GLY A 97 2.89 -1.56 -5.52
C GLY A 97 3.15 -0.72 -6.76
N HIS A 98 2.47 -1.08 -7.85
CA HIS A 98 2.53 -0.43 -9.15
C HIS A 98 1.09 -0.16 -9.60
N PRO A 99 0.51 1.00 -9.27
CA PRO A 99 -0.93 1.23 -9.37
C PRO A 99 -1.40 1.52 -10.80
N THR A 100 -0.57 2.16 -11.61
CA THR A 100 -0.95 2.67 -12.94
C THR A 100 0.23 2.67 -13.90
N VAL A 101 -0.05 2.94 -15.16
CA VAL A 101 0.95 3.16 -16.21
C VAL A 101 0.50 4.36 -17.04
N GLU A 102 1.34 5.38 -17.08
CA GLU A 102 1.13 6.58 -17.88
C GLU A 102 1.73 6.36 -19.27
N ALA A 103 0.87 6.14 -20.28
CA ALA A 103 1.29 5.70 -21.60
C ALA A 103 2.24 6.68 -22.30
N ARG A 104 2.01 7.99 -22.12
CA ARG A 104 2.87 9.05 -22.68
C ARG A 104 4.33 8.99 -22.20
N MET A 105 4.59 8.35 -21.06
CA MET A 105 5.93 8.19 -20.50
C MET A 105 6.48 6.77 -20.70
N ALA A 106 5.62 5.75 -20.63
CA ALA A 106 6.04 4.35 -20.67
C ALA A 106 6.25 3.80 -22.09
N PHE A 107 5.62 4.39 -23.11
CA PHE A 107 5.65 3.87 -24.48
C PHE A 107 6.25 4.85 -25.50
N PRO A 108 7.02 4.35 -26.49
CA PRO A 108 7.47 5.14 -27.63
C PRO A 108 6.31 5.81 -28.36
N GLY A 109 6.42 7.12 -28.58
CA GLY A 109 5.36 7.92 -29.21
C GLY A 109 4.10 8.08 -28.36
N GLY A 110 4.13 7.66 -27.08
CA GLY A 110 3.07 7.85 -26.10
C GLY A 110 1.77 7.07 -26.36
N ARG A 111 1.78 6.09 -27.28
CA ARG A 111 0.60 5.28 -27.59
C ARG A 111 0.49 4.12 -26.60
N ASP A 112 -0.67 4.01 -25.98
CA ASP A 112 -0.93 2.97 -24.98
C ASP A 112 -0.96 1.56 -25.59
N ASN A 113 -0.48 0.59 -24.81
CA ASN A 113 -0.70 -0.83 -25.04
C ASN A 113 -1.17 -1.47 -23.72
N PRO A 114 -2.49 -1.72 -23.55
CA PRO A 114 -3.03 -2.22 -22.30
C PRO A 114 -2.43 -3.55 -21.84
N GLY A 115 -2.11 -4.46 -22.77
CA GLY A 115 -1.51 -5.77 -22.42
C GLY A 115 -0.13 -5.62 -21.79
N ILE A 116 0.73 -4.78 -22.37
CA ILE A 116 2.06 -4.51 -21.82
C ILE A 116 1.94 -3.69 -20.53
N ALA A 117 1.09 -2.66 -20.52
CA ALA A 117 0.86 -1.82 -19.34
C ALA A 117 0.34 -2.66 -18.15
N GLY A 118 -0.56 -3.61 -18.41
CA GLY A 118 -1.08 -4.55 -17.42
C GLY A 118 -0.05 -5.49 -16.82
N ALA A 119 1.06 -5.71 -17.52
CA ALA A 119 2.22 -6.47 -17.01
C ALA A 119 3.19 -5.59 -16.20
N MET A 120 3.22 -4.27 -16.43
CA MET A 120 4.05 -3.33 -15.65
C MET A 120 3.44 -2.95 -14.30
N GLN A 121 2.13 -3.08 -14.15
CA GLN A 121 1.40 -2.80 -12.91
C GLN A 121 1.42 -4.02 -11.94
N GLY A 122 0.80 -3.87 -10.77
CA GLY A 122 0.63 -4.94 -9.78
C GLY A 122 1.55 -4.72 -8.60
N ALA A 123 2.42 -5.69 -8.28
CA ALA A 123 3.42 -5.53 -7.22
C ALA A 123 4.74 -6.22 -7.54
N SER A 124 5.80 -5.76 -6.87
CA SER A 124 7.13 -6.36 -6.85
C SER A 124 7.54 -6.66 -5.41
N LEU A 125 7.98 -7.89 -5.15
CA LEU A 125 8.64 -8.28 -3.90
C LEU A 125 10.12 -8.40 -4.19
N LEU A 126 10.96 -7.77 -3.35
CA LEU A 126 12.40 -7.66 -3.56
C LEU A 126 13.14 -8.06 -2.29
N ASN A 127 14.09 -8.97 -2.41
CA ASN A 127 15.02 -9.31 -1.35
C ASN A 127 16.12 -8.24 -1.28
N LEU A 128 16.32 -7.69 -0.09
CA LEU A 128 17.32 -6.68 0.19
C LEU A 128 18.38 -7.22 1.15
N GLU A 129 19.63 -6.82 0.92
CA GLU A 129 20.71 -6.99 1.88
C GLU A 129 21.42 -5.67 2.13
N LYS A 130 21.97 -5.49 3.33
CA LYS A 130 22.82 -4.35 3.65
C LYS A 130 24.30 -4.73 3.51
N SER A 131 24.96 -4.18 2.51
CA SER A 131 26.38 -4.42 2.21
C SER A 131 27.11 -3.10 2.05
N SER A 132 28.30 -3.00 2.66
CA SER A 132 29.13 -1.77 2.62
C SER A 132 28.37 -0.51 3.07
N GLY A 133 27.52 -0.65 4.10
CA GLY A 133 26.73 0.45 4.65
C GLY A 133 25.46 0.81 3.87
N ALA A 134 25.22 0.24 2.69
CA ALA A 134 24.06 0.54 1.84
C ALA A 134 23.15 -0.68 1.63
N TRP A 135 21.84 -0.43 1.50
CA TRP A 135 20.89 -1.46 1.06
C TRP A 135 21.00 -1.68 -0.44
N LYS A 136 20.94 -2.94 -0.86
CA LYS A 136 20.97 -3.36 -2.27
C LYS A 136 19.92 -4.43 -2.51
N VAL A 137 19.36 -4.46 -3.72
CA VAL A 137 18.52 -5.59 -4.16
C VAL A 137 19.42 -6.78 -4.43
N VAL A 138 19.05 -7.93 -3.88
CA VAL A 138 19.69 -9.21 -4.19
C VAL A 138 19.16 -9.69 -5.52
N ASP A 139 20.00 -9.58 -6.55
CA ASP A 139 19.66 -10.01 -7.89
C ASP A 139 19.46 -11.54 -7.93
N GLY A 140 18.34 -11.98 -8.50
CA GLY A 140 17.92 -13.39 -8.47
C GLY A 140 17.63 -13.95 -7.07
N GLY A 141 17.40 -13.08 -6.07
CA GLY A 141 17.03 -13.51 -4.72
C GLY A 141 15.79 -14.40 -4.73
N TYR A 142 15.81 -15.48 -3.94
CA TYR A 142 14.74 -16.51 -3.93
C TYR A 142 13.33 -15.94 -3.71
N GLN A 143 13.21 -14.85 -2.95
CA GLN A 143 11.95 -14.21 -2.62
C GLN A 143 11.54 -13.10 -3.61
N ASN A 144 12.36 -12.81 -4.64
CA ASN A 144 12.01 -11.84 -5.65
C ASN A 144 10.83 -12.35 -6.47
N ARG A 145 9.78 -11.55 -6.59
CA ARG A 145 8.54 -11.97 -7.25
C ARG A 145 7.85 -10.80 -7.92
N ARG A 146 7.29 -11.06 -9.11
CA ARG A 146 6.32 -10.18 -9.76
C ARG A 146 4.92 -10.72 -9.59
N LEU A 147 4.03 -9.82 -9.19
CA LEU A 147 2.60 -10.03 -9.05
C LEU A 147 1.92 -9.12 -10.07
N THR A 148 1.08 -9.68 -10.94
CA THR A 148 0.50 -9.02 -12.11
C THR A 148 -0.99 -9.34 -12.24
N ALA A 149 -1.62 -8.79 -13.28
CA ALA A 149 -3.01 -9.07 -13.64
C ALA A 149 -3.29 -10.55 -13.96
N THR A 150 -2.27 -11.37 -14.19
CA THR A 150 -2.40 -12.81 -14.50
C THR A 150 -1.98 -13.72 -13.35
N THR A 151 -1.57 -13.17 -12.20
CA THR A 151 -1.15 -13.97 -11.05
C THR A 151 -2.29 -14.83 -10.51
N LEU A 152 -2.07 -16.14 -10.41
CA LEU A 152 -2.99 -17.06 -9.76
C LEU A 152 -3.14 -16.70 -8.28
N CYS A 153 -4.37 -16.59 -7.83
CA CYS A 153 -4.78 -16.32 -6.46
C CYS A 153 -5.83 -17.34 -6.01
N ARG A 154 -6.22 -17.27 -4.74
CA ARG A 154 -7.43 -17.94 -4.23
C ARG A 154 -8.33 -16.95 -3.50
N LEU A 155 -9.62 -17.25 -3.43
CA LEU A 155 -10.59 -16.46 -2.68
C LEU A 155 -10.71 -16.99 -1.24
N GLY A 156 -10.22 -16.24 -0.25
CA GLY A 156 -10.19 -16.69 1.14
C GLY A 156 -9.49 -18.04 1.37
N ALA A 157 -9.71 -18.65 2.54
CA ALA A 157 -9.19 -19.98 2.84
C ALA A 157 -9.89 -21.11 2.06
N GLU A 158 -11.23 -21.06 2.03
CA GLU A 158 -12.11 -22.13 1.54
C GLU A 158 -12.71 -21.85 0.15
N GLY A 159 -12.45 -20.67 -0.44
CA GLY A 159 -13.01 -20.32 -1.73
C GLY A 159 -12.19 -20.84 -2.92
N GLY A 160 -12.75 -20.63 -4.10
CA GLY A 160 -12.20 -21.14 -5.36
C GLY A 160 -10.99 -20.35 -5.90
N PRO A 161 -10.48 -20.76 -7.07
CA PRO A 161 -9.42 -20.05 -7.76
C PRO A 161 -9.87 -18.62 -8.12
N ALA A 162 -8.94 -17.68 -7.98
CA ALA A 162 -9.07 -16.30 -8.43
C ALA A 162 -7.84 -15.92 -9.25
N THR A 163 -7.88 -14.80 -9.97
CA THR A 163 -6.74 -14.36 -10.77
C THR A 163 -6.58 -12.85 -10.70
N GLY A 164 -5.32 -12.43 -10.70
CA GLY A 164 -4.90 -11.06 -10.92
C GLY A 164 -4.74 -10.27 -9.64
N ILE A 165 -3.63 -9.55 -9.56
CA ILE A 165 -3.36 -8.53 -8.54
C ILE A 165 -3.18 -7.22 -9.32
N VAL A 166 -4.11 -6.30 -9.13
CA VAL A 166 -4.26 -5.15 -10.02
C VAL A 166 -4.36 -3.83 -9.27
N GLY A 167 -3.73 -2.79 -9.82
CA GLY A 167 -3.88 -1.42 -9.35
C GLY A 167 -3.53 -1.23 -7.87
N VAL A 168 -2.42 -1.82 -7.41
CA VAL A 168 -2.00 -1.75 -6.00
C VAL A 168 -1.55 -0.34 -5.67
N THR A 169 -2.36 0.37 -4.90
CA THR A 169 -2.13 1.79 -4.52
C THR A 169 -1.54 1.94 -3.12
N GLY A 170 -1.76 0.96 -2.25
CA GLY A 170 -1.38 1.01 -0.84
C GLY A 170 -1.43 -0.38 -0.21
N GLY A 171 -1.27 -0.43 1.11
CA GLY A 171 -1.17 -1.67 1.87
C GLY A 171 -0.21 -1.54 3.06
N CYS A 172 0.04 -2.66 3.74
CA CYS A 172 0.96 -2.69 4.88
C CYS A 172 1.51 -4.09 5.15
N ALA A 173 2.61 -4.16 5.91
CA ALA A 173 2.99 -5.38 6.61
C ALA A 173 2.05 -5.61 7.81
N THR A 174 1.66 -6.87 8.03
CA THR A 174 0.82 -7.24 9.16
C THR A 174 1.66 -7.67 10.34
N PRO A 175 1.19 -7.48 11.59
CA PRO A 175 1.86 -8.03 12.77
C PRO A 175 1.94 -9.56 12.80
N TRP A 176 1.16 -10.25 11.97
CA TRP A 176 1.17 -11.72 11.85
C TRP A 176 2.04 -12.25 10.70
N GLY A 177 2.81 -11.38 10.04
CA GLY A 177 3.92 -11.77 9.14
C GLY A 177 3.59 -11.79 7.65
N SER A 178 2.38 -11.42 7.26
CA SER A 178 1.97 -11.27 5.85
C SER A 178 2.03 -9.81 5.40
N VAL A 179 1.71 -9.56 4.13
CA VAL A 179 1.55 -8.22 3.57
C VAL A 179 0.17 -8.11 2.93
N LEU A 180 -0.53 -7.00 3.19
CA LEU A 180 -1.78 -6.64 2.53
C LEU A 180 -1.48 -5.70 1.36
N LEU A 181 -2.08 -5.97 0.21
CA LEU A 181 -2.03 -5.16 -1.00
C LEU A 181 -3.44 -4.63 -1.30
N ALA A 182 -3.61 -3.32 -1.25
CA ALA A 182 -4.88 -2.67 -1.51
C ALA A 182 -5.03 -2.32 -3.01
N GLU A 183 -5.98 -2.95 -3.69
CA GLU A 183 -6.21 -2.81 -5.14
C GLU A 183 -7.06 -1.58 -5.50
N GLY A 184 -6.65 -0.40 -5.02
CA GLY A 184 -7.41 0.85 -5.14
C GLY A 184 -7.66 1.29 -6.58
N ALA A 185 -6.78 0.95 -7.52
CA ALA A 185 -6.93 1.29 -8.93
C ALA A 185 -7.54 0.17 -9.79
N ALA A 186 -8.12 -0.87 -9.20
CA ALA A 186 -8.71 -2.00 -9.93
C ALA A 186 -9.79 -1.58 -10.95
N ALA A 187 -10.61 -0.57 -10.63
CA ALA A 187 -11.64 -0.09 -11.54
C ALA A 187 -11.07 0.47 -12.85
N LEU A 188 -9.93 1.18 -12.78
CA LEU A 188 -9.21 1.66 -13.96
C LEU A 188 -8.73 0.49 -14.83
N TRP A 189 -8.19 -0.55 -14.19
CA TRP A 189 -7.66 -1.72 -14.92
C TRP A 189 -8.75 -2.60 -15.52
N ARG A 190 -9.92 -2.74 -14.89
CA ARG A 190 -11.07 -3.44 -15.50
C ARG A 190 -11.51 -2.82 -16.83
N GLY A 191 -11.34 -1.51 -16.99
CA GLY A 191 -11.64 -0.82 -18.26
C GLY A 191 -10.55 -0.99 -19.33
N ARG A 192 -9.33 -1.39 -18.94
CA ARG A 192 -8.17 -1.52 -19.84
C ARG A 192 -7.85 -2.97 -20.21
N LEU A 193 -8.10 -3.91 -19.30
CA LEU A 193 -7.72 -5.31 -19.43
C LEU A 193 -8.97 -6.19 -19.56
N PRO A 194 -9.24 -6.74 -20.76
CA PRO A 194 -10.33 -7.70 -20.91
C PRO A 194 -10.04 -8.97 -20.09
N GLY A 195 -11.06 -9.52 -19.46
CA GLY A 195 -10.97 -10.77 -18.70
C GLY A 195 -10.60 -10.62 -17.21
N LEU A 196 -10.39 -9.40 -16.71
CA LEU A 196 -10.32 -9.19 -15.25
C LEU A 196 -11.68 -9.46 -14.61
N ASP A 197 -11.70 -10.43 -13.70
CA ASP A 197 -12.91 -10.77 -12.97
C ASP A 197 -13.31 -9.62 -12.03
N ALA A 198 -14.50 -9.06 -12.27
CA ALA A 198 -15.04 -8.00 -11.46
C ALA A 198 -15.32 -8.45 -10.02
N GLY A 199 -15.60 -9.74 -9.78
CA GLY A 199 -15.89 -10.30 -8.46
C GLY A 199 -14.67 -10.33 -7.54
N THR A 200 -13.46 -10.48 -8.09
CA THR A 200 -12.22 -10.68 -7.32
C THR A 200 -11.20 -9.55 -7.45
N SER A 201 -11.40 -8.61 -8.37
CA SER A 201 -10.59 -7.38 -8.48
C SER A 201 -11.11 -6.26 -7.57
N GLY A 202 -10.20 -5.47 -6.99
CA GLY A 202 -10.55 -4.38 -6.07
C GLY A 202 -10.80 -4.83 -4.63
N LEU A 203 -10.42 -6.06 -4.32
CA LEU A 203 -10.29 -6.60 -2.97
C LEU A 203 -8.90 -6.26 -2.39
N VAL A 204 -8.73 -6.47 -1.09
CA VAL A 204 -7.39 -6.54 -0.50
C VAL A 204 -6.84 -7.94 -0.74
N THR A 205 -5.61 -8.01 -1.24
CA THR A 205 -4.88 -9.27 -1.45
C THR A 205 -3.84 -9.45 -0.35
N GLU A 206 -3.88 -10.57 0.37
CA GLU A 206 -2.86 -10.93 1.35
C GLU A 206 -1.81 -11.85 0.71
N VAL A 207 -0.53 -11.54 0.95
CA VAL A 207 0.63 -12.25 0.43
C VAL A 207 1.52 -12.66 1.58
N ASP A 208 2.03 -13.89 1.58
CA ASP A 208 3.17 -14.26 2.43
C ASP A 208 4.45 -13.83 1.69
N PRO A 209 5.14 -12.78 2.15
CA PRO A 209 6.32 -12.29 1.45
C PRO A 209 7.52 -13.23 1.63
N SER A 210 7.49 -14.11 2.63
CA SER A 210 8.62 -14.97 2.98
C SER A 210 8.69 -16.25 2.15
N ASP A 211 7.53 -16.72 1.66
CA ASP A 211 7.37 -17.89 0.79
C ASP A 211 7.02 -17.47 -0.64
N PRO A 212 7.96 -17.53 -1.60
CA PRO A 212 7.71 -17.17 -3.00
C PRO A 212 6.75 -18.13 -3.72
N GLY A 213 6.58 -19.36 -3.21
CA GLY A 213 5.62 -20.34 -3.72
C GLY A 213 4.21 -20.12 -3.20
N SER A 214 4.02 -19.24 -2.22
CA SER A 214 2.70 -18.98 -1.63
C SER A 214 1.72 -18.44 -2.67
N VAL A 215 0.49 -18.94 -2.63
CA VAL A 215 -0.62 -18.44 -3.47
C VAL A 215 -1.27 -17.25 -2.74
N PRO A 216 -1.27 -16.04 -3.33
CA PRO A 216 -1.93 -14.87 -2.75
C PRO A 216 -3.43 -15.10 -2.52
N VAL A 217 -3.96 -14.47 -1.47
CA VAL A 217 -5.35 -14.66 -1.03
C VAL A 217 -6.15 -13.38 -1.15
N LYS A 218 -7.22 -13.42 -1.95
CA LYS A 218 -8.22 -12.35 -2.04
C LYS A 218 -9.11 -12.39 -0.81
N ARG A 219 -9.12 -11.32 0.00
CA ARG A 219 -9.86 -11.27 1.28
C ARG A 219 -11.23 -10.62 1.09
N ALA A 220 -12.26 -11.44 0.85
CA ALA A 220 -13.62 -10.98 0.59
C ALA A 220 -14.24 -10.23 1.77
N GLU A 221 -14.00 -10.69 3.00
CA GLU A 221 -14.51 -10.08 4.24
C GLU A 221 -13.98 -8.66 4.49
N LEU A 222 -12.88 -8.28 3.82
CA LEU A 222 -12.36 -6.91 3.84
C LEU A 222 -13.14 -5.96 2.92
N GLY A 223 -14.13 -6.45 2.19
CA GLY A 223 -15.00 -5.67 1.31
C GLY A 223 -14.37 -5.35 -0.05
N ARG A 224 -15.24 -5.18 -1.05
CA ARG A 224 -14.86 -4.91 -2.45
C ARG A 224 -15.26 -3.50 -2.86
N PHE A 225 -14.41 -2.53 -2.58
CA PHE A 225 -14.64 -1.14 -2.97
C PHE A 225 -13.41 -0.46 -3.59
N GLY A 226 -12.30 -1.19 -3.75
CA GLY A 226 -11.02 -0.62 -4.17
C GLY A 226 -10.44 0.27 -3.09
N ALA A 227 -10.14 -0.32 -1.92
CA ALA A 227 -9.47 0.42 -0.84
C ALA A 227 -8.16 1.01 -1.37
N VAL A 228 -7.91 2.29 -1.10
CA VAL A 228 -6.72 2.98 -1.62
C VAL A 228 -5.48 2.70 -0.75
N ASP A 229 -5.69 2.35 0.51
CA ASP A 229 -4.63 1.97 1.45
C ASP A 229 -5.18 1.07 2.58
N ALA A 230 -4.28 0.42 3.31
CA ALA A 230 -4.59 -0.42 4.45
C ALA A 230 -3.55 -0.29 5.57
N ALA A 231 -4.00 -0.35 6.84
CA ALA A 231 -3.12 -0.50 8.00
C ALA A 231 -3.59 -1.68 8.86
N ALA A 232 -2.67 -2.32 9.59
CA ALA A 232 -2.98 -3.50 10.39
C ALA A 232 -2.40 -3.42 11.82
N ALA A 233 -3.11 -4.02 12.76
CA ALA A 233 -2.71 -4.14 14.16
C ALA A 233 -3.21 -5.45 14.77
N LEU A 234 -2.72 -5.77 15.97
CA LEU A 234 -3.36 -6.74 16.85
C LEU A 234 -4.20 -6.00 17.89
N ALA A 235 -5.39 -6.54 18.15
CA ALA A 235 -6.14 -6.23 19.34
C ALA A 235 -5.41 -6.74 20.60
N ALA A 236 -5.80 -6.26 21.77
CA ALA A 236 -5.22 -6.70 23.05
C ALA A 236 -5.38 -8.21 23.29
N ASP A 237 -6.43 -8.81 22.75
CA ASP A 237 -6.73 -10.26 22.80
C ASP A 237 -6.12 -11.06 21.64
N GLY A 238 -5.34 -10.42 20.77
CA GLY A 238 -4.65 -11.06 19.65
C GLY A 238 -5.48 -11.22 18.38
N ARG A 239 -6.72 -10.72 18.31
CA ARG A 239 -7.48 -10.64 17.06
C ARG A 239 -6.81 -9.70 16.05
N ALA A 240 -6.97 -10.00 14.76
CA ALA A 240 -6.50 -9.14 13.68
C ALA A 240 -7.42 -7.93 13.54
N VAL A 241 -6.82 -6.74 13.44
CA VAL A 241 -7.52 -5.49 13.12
C VAL A 241 -6.93 -4.93 11.84
N VAL A 242 -7.79 -4.62 10.86
CA VAL A 242 -7.39 -4.00 9.59
C VAL A 242 -8.20 -2.74 9.37
N TRP A 243 -7.54 -1.61 9.16
CA TRP A 243 -8.16 -0.36 8.71
C TRP A 243 -8.01 -0.22 7.21
N LEU A 244 -9.07 0.27 6.57
CA LEU A 244 -9.14 0.45 5.12
C LEU A 244 -9.75 1.81 4.81
N VAL A 245 -9.33 2.41 3.70
CA VAL A 245 -9.82 3.72 3.28
C VAL A 245 -10.37 3.68 1.86
N ASP A 246 -11.58 4.21 1.67
CA ASP A 246 -12.12 4.48 0.33
C ASP A 246 -11.70 5.88 -0.11
N GLY A 247 -10.82 5.98 -1.11
CA GLY A 247 -10.25 7.26 -1.53
C GLY A 247 -11.13 8.16 -2.40
N ARG A 248 -12.39 7.79 -2.63
CA ARG A 248 -13.35 8.63 -3.32
C ARG A 248 -13.64 9.92 -2.53
N GLN A 249 -14.15 10.93 -3.23
CA GLN A 249 -14.76 12.07 -2.55
C GLN A 249 -15.99 11.60 -1.76
N GLY A 250 -16.04 11.91 -0.47
CA GLY A 250 -17.06 11.39 0.44
C GLY A 250 -16.83 9.93 0.86
N GLY A 251 -15.65 9.36 0.61
CA GLY A 251 -15.28 8.03 1.05
C GLY A 251 -15.05 7.95 2.57
N PHE A 252 -14.93 6.73 3.08
CA PHE A 252 -14.97 6.46 4.52
C PHE A 252 -13.70 5.75 5.02
N LEU A 253 -13.49 5.83 6.33
CA LEU A 253 -12.54 4.98 7.06
C LEU A 253 -13.29 3.77 7.62
N TYR A 254 -12.83 2.59 7.24
CA TYR A 254 -13.37 1.31 7.66
C TYR A 254 -12.43 0.62 8.65
N ARG A 255 -12.97 -0.28 9.46
CA ARG A 255 -12.23 -1.19 10.33
C ARG A 255 -12.85 -2.58 10.28
N PHE A 256 -12.04 -3.56 9.96
CA PHE A 256 -12.33 -4.98 10.13
C PHE A 256 -11.68 -5.47 11.43
N VAL A 257 -12.42 -6.27 12.20
CA VAL A 257 -11.89 -7.03 13.35
C VAL A 257 -12.25 -8.50 13.14
N SER A 258 -11.26 -9.39 13.17
CA SER A 258 -11.48 -10.83 12.99
C SER A 258 -12.25 -11.45 14.15
N ASP A 259 -12.92 -12.57 13.92
CA ASP A 259 -13.59 -13.34 14.99
C ASP A 259 -12.59 -14.08 15.88
N GLY A 260 -11.52 -14.59 15.27
CA GLY A 260 -10.45 -15.34 15.93
C GLY A 260 -9.13 -14.59 16.02
N THR A 261 -8.15 -15.17 16.69
CA THR A 261 -6.78 -14.63 16.76
C THR A 261 -6.13 -14.54 15.39
N ALA A 262 -5.25 -13.56 15.20
CA ALA A 262 -4.54 -13.34 13.95
C ALA A 262 -3.77 -14.59 13.45
N GLY A 263 -3.79 -14.80 12.14
CA GLY A 263 -3.22 -15.97 11.49
C GLY A 263 -3.63 -16.06 10.03
N ALA A 264 -3.29 -17.17 9.38
CA ALA A 264 -3.42 -17.35 7.93
C ALA A 264 -4.88 -17.28 7.41
N THR A 265 -5.87 -17.52 8.26
CA THR A 265 -7.30 -17.50 7.92
C THR A 265 -8.09 -16.47 8.72
N ALA A 266 -7.41 -15.62 9.51
CA ALA A 266 -8.09 -14.70 10.41
C ALA A 266 -8.93 -13.64 9.66
N LEU A 267 -8.59 -13.35 8.41
CA LEU A 267 -9.30 -12.38 7.57
C LEU A 267 -10.44 -13.00 6.75
N ASP A 268 -10.83 -14.25 7.04
CA ASP A 268 -11.95 -14.94 6.38
C ASP A 268 -13.23 -14.93 7.21
N ALA A 269 -13.19 -14.43 8.46
CA ALA A 269 -14.36 -14.26 9.31
C ALA A 269 -14.13 -13.11 10.31
N GLY A 270 -15.08 -12.20 10.39
CA GLY A 270 -15.01 -11.05 11.27
C GLY A 270 -16.10 -10.02 11.02
N ARG A 271 -15.90 -8.82 11.53
CA ARG A 271 -16.86 -7.72 11.42
C ARG A 271 -16.24 -6.49 10.80
N MET A 272 -16.86 -5.99 9.74
CA MET A 272 -16.58 -4.68 9.16
C MET A 272 -17.39 -3.58 9.86
N THR A 273 -16.73 -2.47 10.16
CA THR A 273 -17.32 -1.27 10.75
C THR A 273 -16.82 -0.01 10.03
N ALA A 274 -17.53 1.11 10.17
CA ALA A 274 -17.09 2.41 9.64
C ALA A 274 -17.00 3.47 10.74
N ALA A 275 -16.05 4.39 10.61
CA ALA A 275 -15.80 5.43 11.61
C ALA A 275 -16.90 6.50 11.60
N ARG A 276 -17.41 6.85 12.79
CA ARG A 276 -18.19 8.06 13.06
C ARG A 276 -17.46 8.94 14.06
N ILE A 277 -17.27 10.20 13.70
CA ILE A 277 -16.55 11.21 14.48
C ILE A 277 -17.50 12.35 14.81
N GLU A 278 -17.68 12.64 16.09
CA GLU A 278 -18.50 13.74 16.59
C GLU A 278 -17.79 14.43 17.75
N GLY A 279 -17.51 15.73 17.63
CA GLY A 279 -16.82 16.49 18.69
C GLY A 279 -15.47 15.88 19.10
N GLY A 280 -14.73 15.28 18.16
CA GLY A 280 -13.46 14.58 18.42
C GLY A 280 -13.60 13.17 19.01
N SER A 281 -14.81 12.72 19.34
CA SER A 281 -15.06 11.34 19.79
C SER A 281 -15.24 10.42 18.59
N LEU A 282 -14.55 9.28 18.60
CA LEU A 282 -14.66 8.21 17.59
C LEU A 282 -15.60 7.11 18.11
N ARG A 283 -16.48 6.62 17.23
CA ARG A 283 -17.21 5.36 17.38
C ARG A 283 -17.14 4.55 16.09
N TRP A 284 -17.06 3.23 16.22
CA TRP A 284 -17.17 2.31 15.09
C TRP A 284 -18.62 1.85 14.92
N LEU A 285 -19.16 2.04 13.71
CA LEU A 285 -20.54 1.68 13.39
C LEU A 285 -20.58 0.34 12.65
N PRO A 286 -21.41 -0.63 13.06
CA PRO A 286 -21.60 -1.86 12.32
C PRO A 286 -22.20 -1.56 10.94
N LEU A 287 -21.78 -2.34 9.95
CA LEU A 287 -22.29 -2.24 8.58
C LEU A 287 -23.24 -3.39 8.29
N ALA A 288 -24.31 -3.08 7.54
CA ALA A 288 -25.13 -4.10 6.93
C ALA A 288 -24.35 -4.83 5.83
N GLU A 289 -24.75 -6.06 5.52
CA GLU A 289 -24.21 -6.81 4.39
C GLU A 289 -24.45 -6.08 3.06
N GLY A 290 -23.56 -6.32 2.08
CA GLY A 290 -23.66 -5.75 0.74
C GLY A 290 -22.56 -4.73 0.46
N ASP A 291 -22.92 -3.67 -0.26
CA ASP A 291 -21.97 -2.64 -0.70
C ASP A 291 -21.46 -1.79 0.48
N PRO A 292 -20.15 -1.80 0.78
CA PRO A 292 -19.61 -1.10 1.95
C PRO A 292 -19.80 0.41 1.92
N LEU A 293 -19.86 1.03 0.74
CA LEU A 293 -20.07 2.47 0.60
C LEU A 293 -21.51 2.84 0.96
N ALA A 294 -22.50 2.14 0.40
CA ALA A 294 -23.91 2.32 0.72
C ALA A 294 -24.19 2.02 2.20
N ALA A 295 -23.63 0.93 2.73
CA ALA A 295 -23.80 0.55 4.13
C ALA A 295 -23.23 1.62 5.10
N ALA A 296 -22.02 2.12 4.86
CA ALA A 296 -21.41 3.16 5.70
C ALA A 296 -22.20 4.47 5.66
N ARG A 297 -22.68 4.87 4.47
CA ARG A 297 -23.53 6.05 4.33
C ARG A 297 -24.85 5.88 5.09
N SER A 298 -25.49 4.72 4.97
CA SER A 298 -26.76 4.45 5.66
C SER A 298 -26.61 4.40 7.17
N ALA A 299 -25.46 3.92 7.69
CA ALA A 299 -25.15 3.92 9.11
C ALA A 299 -24.87 5.35 9.67
N GLY A 300 -24.63 6.33 8.79
CA GLY A 300 -24.25 7.68 9.19
C GLY A 300 -22.78 7.79 9.61
N ALA A 301 -21.89 7.06 8.94
CA ALA A 301 -20.44 7.20 9.11
C ALA A 301 -19.95 8.58 8.64
N THR A 302 -18.79 9.01 9.14
CA THR A 302 -18.17 10.29 8.76
C THR A 302 -17.48 10.15 7.40
N GLY A 303 -17.98 10.86 6.39
CA GLY A 303 -17.35 10.96 5.09
C GLY A 303 -16.15 11.91 5.09
N PHE A 304 -15.14 11.59 4.27
CA PHE A 304 -13.93 12.40 4.08
C PHE A 304 -13.83 12.87 2.62
N ASP A 305 -13.25 14.05 2.39
CA ASP A 305 -12.97 14.52 1.04
C ASP A 305 -11.64 13.93 0.54
N ARG A 306 -11.71 12.84 -0.24
CA ARG A 306 -10.56 12.13 -0.81
C ARG A 306 -9.54 11.69 0.25
N PRO A 307 -9.93 10.83 1.20
CA PRO A 307 -8.98 10.21 2.12
C PRO A 307 -8.01 9.33 1.31
N ALA A 308 -6.76 9.18 1.73
CA ALA A 308 -5.72 8.67 0.83
C ALA A 308 -4.79 7.63 1.45
N GLY A 309 -4.06 7.98 2.51
CA GLY A 309 -3.02 7.14 3.09
C GLY A 309 -3.29 6.80 4.55
N LEU A 310 -2.91 5.59 4.96
CA LEU A 310 -3.01 5.09 6.32
C LEU A 310 -1.63 4.72 6.87
N ALA A 311 -1.42 4.97 8.16
CA ALA A 311 -0.24 4.47 8.87
C ALA A 311 -0.61 4.16 10.32
N PHE A 312 -0.22 2.99 10.82
CA PHE A 312 -0.37 2.63 12.22
C PHE A 312 1.00 2.61 12.91
N ASP A 313 1.14 3.40 13.96
CA ASP A 313 2.30 3.40 14.84
C ASP A 313 1.99 2.55 16.07
N ALA A 314 2.47 1.31 16.06
CA ALA A 314 2.21 0.35 17.13
C ALA A 314 2.82 0.77 18.48
N ALA A 315 3.95 1.50 18.47
CA ALA A 315 4.61 1.96 19.69
C ALA A 315 3.79 3.06 20.38
N ARG A 316 3.21 3.97 19.60
CA ARG A 316 2.35 5.05 20.11
C ARG A 316 0.86 4.70 20.11
N LYS A 317 0.48 3.53 19.61
CA LYS A 317 -0.89 3.03 19.48
C LYS A 317 -1.82 4.03 18.79
N ARG A 318 -1.36 4.61 17.67
CA ARG A 318 -2.10 5.60 16.90
C ARG A 318 -2.22 5.21 15.43
N LEU A 319 -3.39 5.46 14.87
CA LEU A 319 -3.65 5.38 13.43
C LEU A 319 -3.66 6.80 12.86
N CYS A 320 -2.97 7.02 11.76
CA CYS A 320 -2.98 8.27 11.02
C CYS A 320 -3.73 8.08 9.69
N LEU A 321 -4.55 9.06 9.30
CA LEU A 321 -5.21 9.14 8.00
C LEU A 321 -4.86 10.45 7.31
N ALA A 322 -4.30 10.37 6.12
CA ALA A 322 -4.14 11.52 5.23
C ALA A 322 -5.44 11.77 4.44
N VAL A 323 -5.85 13.03 4.34
CA VAL A 323 -7.01 13.49 3.56
C VAL A 323 -6.55 14.59 2.62
N ASN A 324 -6.72 14.38 1.32
CA ASN A 324 -6.17 15.25 0.27
C ASN A 324 -7.15 16.35 -0.19
N GLY A 325 -8.39 16.31 0.27
CA GLY A 325 -9.39 17.34 -0.01
C GLY A 325 -9.06 18.71 0.60
N GLY A 326 -9.42 19.78 -0.11
CA GLY A 326 -9.15 21.17 0.29
C GLY A 326 -7.66 21.46 0.48
N ALA A 327 -7.31 22.11 1.59
CA ALA A 327 -5.93 22.39 1.97
C ALA A 327 -5.11 21.13 2.36
N GLY A 328 -5.75 19.96 2.43
CA GLY A 328 -5.17 18.73 2.96
C GLY A 328 -5.06 18.71 4.48
N ARG A 329 -5.15 17.53 5.10
CA ARG A 329 -4.96 17.34 6.54
C ARG A 329 -4.54 15.91 6.87
N VAL A 330 -3.95 15.73 8.05
CA VAL A 330 -3.71 14.41 8.66
C VAL A 330 -4.51 14.34 9.96
N LEU A 331 -5.34 13.31 10.09
CA LEU A 331 -6.04 12.98 11.31
C LEU A 331 -5.28 11.90 12.07
N GLU A 332 -5.24 11.99 13.38
CA GLU A 332 -4.78 10.94 14.28
C GLU A 332 -5.98 10.34 15.02
N PHE A 333 -6.01 9.02 15.13
CA PHE A 333 -7.02 8.25 15.84
C PHE A 333 -6.35 7.44 16.95
N ARG A 334 -6.90 7.51 18.16
CA ARG A 334 -6.44 6.74 19.32
C ARG A 334 -7.61 5.97 19.88
N ALA A 335 -7.53 4.65 19.84
CA ALA A 335 -8.58 3.78 20.37
C ALA A 335 -8.60 3.83 21.92
N ALA A 336 -9.78 3.70 22.54
CA ALA A 336 -9.88 3.70 23.99
C ALA A 336 -9.09 2.51 24.58
N ALA A 337 -8.47 2.75 25.74
CA ALA A 337 -7.49 1.85 26.38
C ALA A 337 -6.27 1.47 25.50
N GLY A 338 -6.11 2.09 24.32
CA GLY A 338 -5.07 1.73 23.37
C GLY A 338 -5.24 0.32 22.80
N ASP A 339 -6.46 -0.20 22.75
CA ASP A 339 -6.81 -1.46 22.09
C ASP A 339 -7.40 -1.20 20.71
N ALA A 340 -6.76 -1.72 19.65
CA ALA A 340 -7.18 -1.53 18.27
C ALA A 340 -8.62 -2.02 17.99
N ALA A 341 -9.11 -3.00 18.75
CA ALA A 341 -10.47 -3.52 18.63
C ALA A 341 -11.52 -2.72 19.42
N SER A 342 -11.13 -1.71 20.20
CA SER A 342 -12.07 -0.91 20.99
C SER A 342 -13.11 -0.20 20.11
N GLU A 343 -14.39 -0.28 20.48
CA GLU A 343 -15.51 0.32 19.73
C GLU A 343 -15.51 1.85 19.78
N THR A 344 -14.73 2.44 20.67
CA THR A 344 -14.65 3.89 20.87
C THR A 344 -13.20 4.38 20.88
N GLY A 345 -13.05 5.68 20.73
CA GLY A 345 -11.75 6.35 20.81
C GLY A 345 -11.86 7.85 20.63
N VAL A 346 -10.77 8.47 20.24
CA VAL A 346 -10.70 9.88 19.88
C VAL A 346 -10.08 10.06 18.49
N ALA A 347 -10.48 11.12 17.81
CA ALA A 347 -9.97 11.54 16.51
C ALA A 347 -9.63 13.03 16.56
N GLU A 348 -8.40 13.38 16.21
CA GLU A 348 -7.87 14.74 16.29
C GLU A 348 -7.16 15.11 14.98
N VAL A 349 -7.13 16.41 14.63
CA VAL A 349 -6.31 16.89 13.51
C VAL A 349 -4.87 17.00 14.00
N LEU A 350 -3.99 16.17 13.46
CA LEU A 350 -2.57 16.18 13.77
C LEU A 350 -1.81 17.23 12.96
N LEU A 351 -2.11 17.33 11.66
CA LEU A 351 -1.51 18.29 10.76
C LEU A 351 -2.59 18.91 9.87
N GLN A 352 -2.55 20.22 9.72
CA GLN A 352 -3.39 20.96 8.80
C GLN A 352 -2.52 21.52 7.69
N GLY A 353 -2.85 21.18 6.45
CA GLY A 353 -2.20 21.78 5.29
C GLY A 353 -2.65 23.22 5.08
N ARG A 354 -1.93 23.93 4.20
CA ARG A 354 -2.22 25.31 3.82
C ARG A 354 -2.73 25.30 2.38
N GLU A 355 -3.73 26.13 2.07
CA GLU A 355 -4.13 26.32 0.68
C GLU A 355 -2.95 26.85 -0.13
N ALA A 356 -2.76 26.30 -1.34
CA ALA A 356 -1.82 26.89 -2.27
C ALA A 356 -2.31 28.31 -2.60
N PRO A 357 -1.43 29.33 -2.60
CA PRO A 357 -1.81 30.63 -3.12
C PRO A 357 -2.34 30.45 -4.55
N PRO A 358 -3.40 31.18 -4.96
CA PRO A 358 -3.94 31.07 -6.31
C PRO A 358 -2.79 31.27 -7.29
N ALA A 359 -2.68 30.36 -8.26
CA ALA A 359 -1.66 30.47 -9.29
C ALA A 359 -1.85 31.82 -9.99
N GLU A 360 -0.91 32.75 -9.79
CA GLU A 360 -0.82 33.94 -10.62
C GLU A 360 -0.68 33.43 -12.05
N ARG A 361 -1.75 33.59 -12.85
CA ARG A 361 -1.67 33.37 -14.29
C ARG A 361 -0.62 34.35 -14.77
N GLY A 362 0.58 33.85 -15.08
CA GLY A 362 1.68 34.65 -15.61
C GLY A 362 1.13 35.55 -16.70
N GLY A 363 1.17 36.85 -16.47
CA GLY A 363 0.80 37.84 -17.47
C GLY A 363 1.61 37.54 -18.71
N GLN A 364 0.92 37.28 -19.82
CA GLN A 364 1.55 37.32 -21.13
C GLN A 364 2.17 38.72 -21.27
N ALA A 365 3.48 38.80 -21.10
CA ALA A 365 4.24 39.95 -21.54
C ALA A 365 4.11 39.98 -23.07
N SER A 366 3.19 40.81 -23.55
CA SER A 366 3.10 41.25 -24.94
C SER A 366 4.45 41.87 -25.31
N ALA A 367 5.31 41.10 -25.96
CA ALA A 367 6.46 41.65 -26.66
C ALA A 367 5.92 42.37 -27.91
N ALA A 368 5.90 43.69 -27.86
CA ALA A 368 5.70 44.51 -29.06
C ALA A 368 6.95 44.36 -29.97
N PRO A 369 6.77 44.18 -31.29
CA PRO A 369 7.89 44.09 -32.21
C PRO A 369 8.54 45.47 -32.37
N ALA A 370 9.87 45.51 -32.32
CA ALA A 370 10.70 46.63 -32.76
C ALA A 370 11.09 46.46 -34.22
#